data_AF-A0A4Q3XSF1-F1
#
_entry.id   AF-A0A4Q3XSF1-F1
#
_cell.length_a   1.000
_cell.length_b   1.000
_cell.length_c   1.000
_cell.angle_alpha   90.00
_cell.angle_beta   90.00
_cell.angle_gamma   90.00
#
_symmetry.space_group_name_H-M   'P 1'
#
loop_
_entity.id
_entity.type
_entity.pdbx_description
1 polymer ?
#
loop_
_entity_poly.entity_id
_entity_poly.type
_entity_poly.pdbx_seq_one_letter_code
_entity_poly.pdbx_strand_id
1 'polypeptide(L)'
;VEHRWDTDDKRVSKLAGDYWVRFATTGNPNGAGAPRWPAVTSGPTTYLHIGAMPRVERLTPLQVKARDLAMASSIKGWVATPKP
;
A
#
# COMPACT_ATOMS: atom_id res chain seq x y z
N VAL A 1 2.04 -17.36 23.37
CA VAL A 1 2.13 -15.90 23.56
C VAL A 1 0.84 -15.33 23.00
N GLU A 2 -0.01 -14.75 23.84
CA GLU A 2 -1.24 -14.10 23.36
C GLU A 2 -0.83 -12.83 22.60
N HIS A 3 -1.08 -12.79 21.29
CA HIS A 3 -0.86 -11.60 20.47
C HIS A 3 -1.99 -10.60 20.74
N ARG A 4 -1.94 -9.99 21.92
CA ARG A 4 -2.93 -9.01 22.34
C ARG A 4 -2.61 -7.68 21.67
N TRP A 5 -3.59 -7.11 20.98
CA TRP A 5 -3.41 -5.83 20.28
C TRP A 5 -2.89 -4.75 21.21
N ASP A 6 -1.86 -4.05 20.74
CA ASP A 6 -1.19 -3.02 21.51
C ASP A 6 -1.63 -1.60 21.06
N THR A 7 -0.87 -0.60 21.49
CA THR A 7 -1.16 0.79 21.15
C THR A 7 -0.81 1.10 19.70
N ASP A 8 0.20 0.45 19.13
CA ASP A 8 0.62 0.65 17.75
C ASP A 8 -0.38 0.03 16.77
N ASP A 9 -0.95 -1.15 17.09
CA ASP A 9 -2.04 -1.74 16.31
C ASP A 9 -3.24 -0.77 16.19
N LYS A 10 -3.63 -0.14 17.31
CA LYS A 10 -4.72 0.84 17.34
C LYS A 10 -4.39 2.08 16.50
N ARG A 11 -3.14 2.57 16.55
CA ARG A 11 -2.69 3.70 15.74
C ARG A 11 -2.71 3.37 14.25
N VAL A 12 -2.21 2.18 13.88
CA VAL A 12 -2.20 1.70 12.50
C VAL A 12 -3.62 1.56 11.95
N SER A 13 -4.52 0.92 12.71
CA SER A 13 -5.93 0.77 12.32
C SER A 13 -6.61 2.12 12.12
N LYS A 14 -6.42 3.06 13.07
CA LYS A 14 -6.97 4.41 12.95
C LYS A 14 -6.41 5.13 11.72
N LEU A 15 -5.10 5.07 11.49
CA LEU A 15 -4.46 5.72 10.35
C LEU A 15 -5.03 5.20 9.03
N ALA A 16 -5.14 3.88 8.88
CA ALA A 16 -5.69 3.25 7.68
C ALA A 16 -7.15 3.68 7.44
N GLY A 17 -7.98 3.67 8.49
CA GLY A 17 -9.36 4.13 8.41
C GLY A 17 -9.49 5.60 8.03
N ASP A 18 -8.66 6.45 8.63
CA ASP A 18 -8.62 7.90 8.37
C ASP A 18 -8.30 8.20 6.89
N TYR A 19 -7.30 7.54 6.29
CA TYR A 19 -7.00 7.69 4.86
C TYR A 19 -8.17 7.23 3.99
N TRP A 20 -8.77 6.07 4.32
CA TRP A 20 -9.90 5.52 3.57
C TRP A 20 -11.11 6.43 3.59
N VAL A 21 -11.49 6.94 4.76
CA VAL A 21 -12.65 7.83 4.90
C VAL A 21 -12.43 9.15 4.15
N ARG A 22 -11.25 9.76 4.25
CA ARG A 22 -10.94 11.00 3.50
C ARG A 22 -10.98 10.79 2.00
N PHE A 23 -10.45 9.66 1.53
CA PHE A 23 -10.53 9.29 0.12
C PHE A 23 -11.99 9.13 -0.34
N ALA A 24 -12.78 8.33 0.40
CA ALA A 24 -14.17 8.07 0.05
C ALA A 24 -15.03 9.34 0.06
N THR A 25 -14.72 10.30 0.93
CA THR A 25 -15.51 11.54 1.10
C THR A 25 -15.09 12.67 0.16
N THR A 26 -13.81 12.79 -0.17
CA THR A 26 -13.26 13.96 -0.88
C THR A 26 -12.45 13.62 -2.14
N GLY A 27 -12.17 12.35 -2.38
CA GLY A 27 -11.23 11.90 -3.41
C GLY A 27 -9.75 12.12 -3.04
N ASN A 28 -9.44 12.87 -1.99
CA ASN A 28 -8.08 13.09 -1.50
C ASN A 28 -7.86 12.37 -0.16
N PRO A 29 -6.94 11.39 -0.08
CA PRO A 29 -6.75 10.60 1.14
C PRO A 29 -5.99 11.39 2.24
N ASN A 30 -5.33 12.51 1.89
CA ASN A 30 -4.38 13.21 2.76
C ASN A 30 -5.06 14.09 3.85
N GLY A 31 -4.42 14.17 5.02
CA GLY A 31 -4.88 15.00 6.15
C GLY A 31 -3.73 15.35 7.11
N ALA A 32 -4.01 16.21 8.09
CA ALA A 32 -3.03 16.60 9.10
C ALA A 32 -2.56 15.40 9.95
N GLY A 33 -1.28 15.39 10.33
CA GLY A 33 -0.71 14.36 11.21
C GLY A 33 -0.38 13.02 10.52
N ALA A 34 -0.47 12.94 9.20
CA ALA A 34 -0.11 11.74 8.43
C ALA A 34 0.84 12.09 7.28
N PRO A 35 1.70 11.15 6.83
CA PRO A 35 2.56 11.36 5.66
C PRO A 35 1.76 11.74 4.41
N ARG A 36 2.24 12.69 3.63
CA ARG A 36 1.56 13.03 2.38
C ARG A 36 1.78 11.93 1.35
N TRP A 37 0.73 11.22 0.97
CA TRP A 37 0.74 10.22 -0.09
C TRP A 37 0.36 10.87 -1.42
N PRO A 38 1.31 11.05 -2.36
CA PRO A 38 1.05 11.69 -3.65
C PRO A 38 0.22 10.79 -4.57
N ALA A 39 -0.57 11.44 -5.43
CA ALA A 39 -1.29 10.75 -6.49
C ALA A 39 -0.32 10.10 -7.49
N VAL A 40 -0.73 8.97 -8.03
CA VAL A 40 0.05 8.25 -9.05
C VAL A 40 -0.19 8.90 -10.40
N THR A 41 0.82 9.56 -10.96
CA THR A 41 0.73 10.21 -12.28
C THR A 41 1.51 9.45 -13.35
N SER A 42 2.68 8.92 -12.99
CA SER A 42 3.55 8.12 -13.87
C SER A 42 4.49 7.26 -13.05
N GLY A 43 5.06 6.22 -13.64
CA GLY A 43 6.09 5.42 -12.98
C GLY A 43 7.40 6.22 -12.80
N PRO A 44 8.25 5.87 -11.82
CA PRO A 44 8.02 4.91 -10.73
C PRO A 44 7.19 5.48 -9.58
N THR A 45 6.18 4.73 -9.17
CA THR A 45 5.18 5.15 -8.18
C THR A 45 5.73 5.11 -6.76
N THR A 46 5.33 6.10 -5.96
CA THR A 46 5.57 6.10 -4.50
C THR A 46 4.36 5.51 -3.80
N TYR A 47 4.57 4.61 -2.85
CA TYR A 47 3.51 3.96 -2.09
C TYR A 47 3.53 4.39 -0.63
N LEU A 48 2.37 4.33 0.00
CA LEU A 48 2.24 4.52 1.44
C LEU A 48 2.52 3.19 2.15
N HIS A 49 3.57 3.17 2.97
CA HIS A 49 3.82 2.12 3.93
C HIS A 49 3.01 2.42 5.19
N ILE A 50 1.98 1.61 5.44
CA ILE A 50 1.17 1.65 6.67
C ILE A 50 1.78 0.67 7.69
N GLY A 51 2.26 1.19 8.80
CA GLY A 51 2.84 0.44 9.91
C GLY A 51 3.04 1.36 11.12
N ALA A 52 3.65 0.84 12.20
CA ALA A 52 3.88 1.61 13.44
C ALA A 52 4.56 2.97 13.18
N MET A 53 5.45 3.01 12.17
CA MET A 53 6.02 4.24 11.61
C MET A 53 5.57 4.39 10.16
N PRO A 54 4.46 5.11 9.92
CA PRO A 54 3.94 5.29 8.58
C PRO A 54 4.85 6.19 7.77
N ARG A 55 5.10 5.83 6.52
CA ARG A 55 6.00 6.57 5.64
C ARG A 55 5.69 6.35 4.18
N VAL A 56 6.21 7.25 3.37
CA VAL A 56 6.03 7.24 1.92
C VAL A 56 7.33 6.75 1.32
N GLU A 57 7.26 5.63 0.59
CA GLU A 57 8.44 4.94 0.07
C GLU A 57 8.35 4.76 -1.44
N ARG A 58 9.52 4.63 -2.06
CA ARG A 58 9.64 4.28 -3.48
C ARG A 58 10.46 3.01 -3.60
N LEU A 59 10.00 2.08 -4.42
CA LEU A 59 10.77 0.88 -4.74
C LEU A 59 12.08 1.26 -5.43
N THR A 60 13.16 0.59 -5.03
CA THR A 60 14.44 0.66 -5.73
C THR A 60 14.34 0.01 -7.12
N PRO A 61 15.23 0.35 -8.07
CA PRO A 61 15.24 -0.30 -9.39
C PRO A 61 15.31 -1.83 -9.32
N LEU A 62 16.08 -2.37 -8.37
CA LEU A 62 16.18 -3.83 -8.17
C LEU A 62 14.84 -4.44 -7.70
N GLN A 63 14.16 -3.79 -6.76
CA GLN A 63 12.84 -4.23 -6.29
C GLN A 63 11.77 -4.13 -7.38
N VAL A 64 11.83 -3.10 -8.23
CA VAL A 64 10.95 -2.99 -9.41
C VAL A 64 11.17 -4.19 -10.33
N LYS A 65 12.42 -4.50 -10.69
CA LYS A 65 12.75 -5.66 -11.53
C LYS A 65 12.27 -6.97 -10.91
N ALA A 66 12.48 -7.17 -9.61
CA ALA A 66 12.05 -8.37 -8.90
C ALA A 66 10.52 -8.53 -8.91
N ARG A 67 9.79 -7.45 -8.64
CA ARG A 67 8.31 -7.42 -8.72
C ARG A 67 7.83 -7.76 -10.12
N ASP A 68 8.42 -7.15 -11.15
CA ASP A 68 7.96 -7.34 -12.53
C ASP A 68 8.16 -8.79 -13.00
N LEU A 69 9.27 -9.43 -12.61
CA LEU A 69 9.52 -10.86 -12.88
C LEU A 69 8.54 -11.78 -12.15
N ALA A 70 8.25 -11.48 -10.87
CA ALA A 70 7.27 -12.23 -10.08
C ALA A 70 5.86 -12.13 -10.70
N MET A 71 5.43 -10.92 -11.06
CA MET A 71 4.12 -10.68 -11.68
C MET A 71 4.01 -11.32 -13.06
N ALA A 72 5.05 -11.28 -13.89
CA ALA A 72 5.04 -11.91 -15.21
C ALA A 72 4.79 -13.43 -15.13
N SER A 73 5.35 -14.08 -14.11
CA SER A 73 5.15 -15.51 -13.86
C SER A 73 3.71 -15.81 -13.42
N SER A 74 3.14 -14.97 -12.56
CA SER A 74 1.74 -15.08 -12.13
C SER A 74 0.78 -14.86 -13.30
N ILE A 75 0.97 -13.82 -14.11
CA ILE A 75 0.10 -13.53 -15.27
C ILE A 75 0.08 -14.72 -16.23
N LYS A 76 1.25 -15.31 -16.53
CA LYS A 76 1.33 -16.50 -17.40
C LYS A 76 0.51 -17.67 -16.84
N GLY A 77 0.54 -17.89 -15.52
CA GLY A 77 -0.26 -18.92 -14.86
C GLY A 77 -1.76 -18.64 -14.91
N TRP A 78 -2.18 -17.41 -14.58
CA TRP A 78 -3.59 -17.00 -14.57
C TRP A 78 -4.24 -16.98 -15.95
N VAL A 79 -3.47 -16.65 -17.00
CA VAL A 79 -3.95 -16.72 -18.39
C VAL A 79 -4.07 -18.17 -18.87
N ALA A 80 -3.24 -19.08 -18.34
CA ALA A 80 -3.27 -20.49 -18.69
C ALA A 80 -4.33 -21.31 -17.93
N THR A 81 -4.92 -20.75 -16.85
CA THR A 81 -6.02 -21.41 -16.13
C THR A 81 -7.26 -21.52 -17.02
N PRO A 82 -7.83 -22.72 -17.24
CA PRO A 82 -9.09 -22.88 -17.95
C PRO A 82 -10.19 -22.15 -17.18
N LYS A 83 -11.03 -21.39 -17.89
CA LYS A 83 -12.24 -20.83 -17.32
C LYS A 83 -13.20 -22.00 -16.97
N PRO A 84 -13.88 -21.98 -15.82
CA PRO A 84 -14.87 -23.01 -15.49
C PRO A 84 -15.99 -23.08 -16.55
#